data_AF-A0A956KH18-F1
#
_entry.id   AF-A0A956KH18-F1
#
_cell.length_a   1.000
_cell.length_b   1.000
_cell.length_c   1.000
_cell.angle_alpha   90.00
_cell.angle_beta   90.00
_cell.angle_gamma   90.00
#
_symmetry.space_group_name_H-M   'P 1'
#
loop_
_entity.id
_entity.type
_entity.pdbx_description
1 polymer ?
#
loop_
_entity_poly.entity_id
_entity_poly.type
_entity_poly.pdbx_seq_one_letter_code
_entity_poly.pdbx_strand_id
1 'polypeptide(L)'
;MSEDKPEASEPDSEKDPAERMDLPTWNRSRTKKRRTKGPEDDAFQKSVRSAGRGAARRIPIVLLGTVVGIGLIVGGAFWFNQRNEEAATATRLLSKAVAAEARGQVGAPQVGPDGAVYEPPIPMFDTDEARARRVTESLEKLAAEEHGSTADITGELVRGALEMRAGDHAAAEATYRRFLAGAREDHPLHFQGREGLGLTLEAQGKLEEALQEFRLLAADKGAFYRDMALWHQGRVLEALERGDEALAVYRTYNEEYPQSDVSLAKEQVRERLLELDPEALKKPVEAVEEASGELASPADAPEGS
;
A
#
# COMPACT_ATOMS: atom_id res chain seq x y z
N MET A 1 -64.60 -83.38 13.04
CA MET A 1 -65.07 -82.07 12.56
C MET A 1 -63.83 -81.24 12.33
N SER A 2 -63.40 -80.89 11.14
CA SER A 2 -63.80 -81.17 9.75
C SER A 2 -62.76 -80.37 8.96
N GLU A 3 -62.00 -81.04 8.07
CA GLU A 3 -61.91 -80.70 6.62
C GLU A 3 -60.97 -79.50 6.32
N ASP A 4 -60.11 -79.47 5.30
CA ASP A 4 -59.73 -80.38 4.21
C ASP A 4 -58.42 -79.85 3.56
N LYS A 5 -57.68 -80.73 2.87
CA LYS A 5 -56.46 -80.52 2.02
C LYS A 5 -56.84 -79.77 0.70
N PRO A 6 -55.99 -79.48 -0.34
CA PRO A 6 -54.83 -80.22 -0.92
C PRO A 6 -53.57 -79.32 -1.21
N GLU A 7 -52.31 -79.77 -1.33
CA GLU A 7 -51.61 -80.65 -2.31
C GLU A 7 -51.43 -80.09 -3.74
N ALA A 8 -50.17 -79.80 -4.13
CA ALA A 8 -49.59 -79.81 -5.50
C ALA A 8 -48.12 -79.31 -5.41
N SER A 9 -47.10 -80.18 -5.47
CA SER A 9 -46.38 -80.70 -6.66
C SER A 9 -45.16 -79.85 -7.09
N GLU A 10 -43.97 -80.42 -6.86
CA GLU A 10 -42.64 -80.28 -7.51
C GLU A 10 -42.64 -79.77 -8.98
N PRO A 11 -41.53 -79.23 -9.57
CA PRO A 11 -40.21 -79.90 -9.55
C PRO A 11 -38.92 -79.04 -9.69
N ASP A 12 -37.82 -79.79 -9.56
CA ASP A 12 -36.42 -79.52 -9.90
C ASP A 12 -36.18 -78.70 -11.19
N SER A 13 -35.16 -77.84 -11.15
CA SER A 13 -34.13 -77.74 -12.21
C SER A 13 -32.88 -77.06 -11.61
N GLU A 14 -31.81 -77.79 -11.33
CA GLU A 14 -30.79 -78.32 -12.26
C GLU A 14 -29.74 -77.26 -12.68
N LYS A 15 -28.52 -77.44 -12.13
CA LYS A 15 -27.17 -77.19 -12.68
C LYS A 15 -26.74 -75.75 -13.04
N ASP A 16 -25.85 -75.19 -12.19
CA ASP A 16 -24.38 -74.92 -12.39
C ASP A 16 -23.87 -74.48 -13.78
N PRO A 17 -22.61 -74.00 -13.95
CA PRO A 17 -21.76 -73.02 -13.24
C PRO A 17 -21.39 -71.85 -14.20
N ALA A 18 -20.92 -70.70 -13.70
CA ALA A 18 -19.90 -69.90 -14.41
C ALA A 18 -19.53 -68.63 -13.63
N GLU A 19 -18.25 -68.53 -13.34
CA GLU A 19 -17.54 -67.34 -12.89
C GLU A 19 -17.97 -66.08 -13.66
N ARG A 20 -18.41 -65.05 -12.93
CA ARG A 20 -18.20 -63.67 -13.36
C ARG A 20 -17.19 -63.06 -12.41
N MET A 21 -15.98 -62.87 -12.94
CA MET A 21 -14.94 -62.06 -12.35
C MET A 21 -15.50 -60.70 -11.95
N ASP A 22 -15.42 -60.38 -10.67
CA ASP A 22 -15.69 -59.03 -10.17
C ASP A 22 -14.61 -58.09 -10.70
N LEU A 23 -14.94 -57.31 -11.72
CA LEU A 23 -14.12 -56.17 -12.11
C LEU A 23 -14.16 -55.14 -10.96
N PRO A 24 -13.02 -54.54 -10.57
CA PRO A 24 -13.03 -53.51 -9.53
C PRO A 24 -13.92 -52.36 -9.98
N THR A 25 -15.05 -52.17 -9.29
CA THR A 25 -15.92 -51.03 -9.54
C THR A 25 -15.15 -49.77 -9.12
N TRP A 26 -14.70 -49.01 -10.12
CA TRP A 26 -14.04 -47.74 -9.88
C TRP A 26 -15.06 -46.80 -9.24
N ASN A 27 -14.98 -46.67 -7.91
CA ASN A 27 -15.87 -45.82 -7.14
C ASN A 27 -15.58 -44.36 -7.50
N ARG A 28 -16.27 -43.84 -8.51
CA ARG A 28 -16.35 -42.40 -8.80
C ARG A 28 -17.28 -41.72 -7.77
N SER A 29 -17.04 -41.96 -6.48
CA SER A 29 -17.66 -41.15 -5.44
C SER A 29 -16.92 -39.82 -5.37
N ARG A 30 -17.43 -38.88 -6.17
CA ARG A 30 -17.48 -37.44 -5.86
C ARG A 30 -16.25 -36.95 -5.08
N THR A 31 -15.23 -36.49 -5.81
CA THR A 31 -14.43 -35.38 -5.32
C THR A 31 -15.42 -34.26 -4.99
N LYS A 32 -15.82 -34.17 -3.73
CA LYS A 32 -16.38 -32.93 -3.20
C LYS A 32 -15.25 -31.92 -3.43
N LYS A 33 -15.32 -31.16 -4.52
CA LYS A 33 -14.74 -29.82 -4.56
C LYS A 33 -15.20 -29.21 -3.25
N ARG A 34 -14.26 -29.08 -2.31
CA ARG A 34 -14.46 -28.38 -1.05
C ARG A 34 -14.96 -27.02 -1.52
N ARG A 35 -16.27 -26.80 -1.41
CA ARG A 35 -16.84 -25.46 -1.55
C ARG A 35 -16.06 -24.65 -0.54
N THR A 36 -15.14 -23.84 -1.03
CA THR A 36 -14.47 -22.82 -0.25
C THR A 36 -15.59 -22.07 0.45
N LYS A 37 -15.52 -22.07 1.78
CA LYS A 37 -16.37 -21.28 2.65
C LYS A 37 -16.42 -19.88 2.01
N GLY A 38 -17.61 -19.33 1.78
CA GLY A 38 -17.73 -17.93 1.31
C GLY A 38 -16.91 -17.01 2.23
N PRO A 39 -16.45 -15.84 1.75
CA PRO A 39 -15.40 -15.09 2.42
C PRO A 39 -15.87 -14.72 3.83
N GLU A 40 -15.35 -15.44 4.82
CA GLU A 40 -15.26 -14.88 6.16
C GLU A 40 -14.24 -13.77 6.02
N ASP A 41 -14.69 -12.52 6.11
CA ASP A 41 -13.80 -11.37 6.05
C ASP A 41 -12.61 -11.60 6.99
N ASP A 42 -11.43 -11.73 6.40
CA ASP A 42 -10.21 -11.96 7.16
C ASP A 42 -9.89 -10.73 8.01
N ALA A 43 -8.99 -10.90 8.98
CA ALA A 43 -8.65 -9.83 9.92
C ALA A 43 -8.12 -8.57 9.20
N PHE A 44 -7.52 -8.74 8.01
CA PHE A 44 -7.02 -7.64 7.19
C PHE A 44 -8.17 -6.86 6.56
N GLN A 45 -9.10 -7.52 5.88
CA GLN A 45 -10.28 -6.87 5.29
C GLN A 45 -11.12 -6.16 6.35
N LYS A 46 -11.30 -6.76 7.53
CA LYS A 46 -11.95 -6.07 8.66
C LYS A 46 -11.17 -4.85 9.15
N SER A 47 -9.84 -4.91 9.15
CA SER A 47 -8.97 -3.78 9.53
C SER A 47 -8.98 -2.66 8.50
N VAL A 48 -9.14 -2.99 7.23
CA VAL A 48 -9.13 -2.05 6.10
C VAL A 48 -10.52 -1.44 5.89
N ARG A 49 -11.60 -2.23 6.00
CA ARG A 49 -12.99 -1.76 5.97
C ARG A 49 -13.40 -0.98 7.21
N SER A 50 -12.78 -1.24 8.37
CA SER A 50 -12.91 -0.31 9.50
C SER A 50 -12.18 0.99 9.13
N ALA A 51 -12.90 1.88 8.44
CA ALA A 51 -12.42 3.19 8.01
C ALA A 51 -11.61 3.82 9.15
N GLY A 52 -10.35 4.14 8.86
CA GLY A 52 -9.46 4.78 9.81
C GLY A 52 -8.40 3.88 10.47
N ARG A 53 -8.58 2.57 10.74
CA ARG A 53 -7.53 1.84 11.50
C ARG A 53 -6.27 1.52 10.68
N GLY A 54 -6.43 1.08 9.43
CA GLY A 54 -5.30 0.80 8.52
C GLY A 54 -4.58 2.05 8.01
N ALA A 55 -5.34 3.13 7.76
CA ALA A 55 -4.81 4.45 7.43
C ALA A 55 -4.14 5.11 8.66
N ALA A 56 -4.79 5.13 9.83
CA ALA A 56 -4.26 5.75 11.07
C ALA A 56 -2.92 5.18 11.52
N ARG A 57 -2.64 3.90 11.25
CA ARG A 57 -1.32 3.31 11.54
C ARG A 57 -0.21 3.88 10.65
N ARG A 58 -0.51 4.26 9.41
CA ARG A 58 0.49 4.74 8.44
C ARG A 58 0.55 6.26 8.31
N ILE A 59 -0.54 6.96 8.62
CA ILE A 59 -0.58 8.42 8.72
C ILE A 59 0.69 8.95 9.41
N PRO A 60 1.07 8.57 10.65
CA PRO A 60 2.26 9.13 11.30
C PRO A 60 3.58 8.91 10.52
N ILE A 61 3.73 7.81 9.77
CA ILE A 61 4.93 7.54 8.96
C ILE A 61 4.95 8.43 7.71
N VAL A 62 3.82 8.53 7.00
CA VAL A 62 3.70 9.39 5.80
C VAL A 62 3.91 10.85 6.18
N LEU A 63 3.31 11.29 7.29
CA LEU A 63 3.50 12.63 7.84
C LEU A 63 4.97 12.92 8.14
N LEU A 64 5.68 11.98 8.77
CA LEU A 64 7.11 12.13 9.03
C LEU A 64 7.92 12.20 7.72
N GLY A 65 7.60 11.35 6.74
CA GLY A 65 8.22 11.36 5.41
C GLY A 65 8.02 12.68 4.66
N THR A 66 6.82 13.27 4.73
CA THR A 66 6.51 14.59 4.15
C THR A 66 7.38 15.68 4.77
N VAL A 67 7.44 15.77 6.10
CA VAL A 67 8.22 16.82 6.78
C VAL A 67 9.73 16.65 6.52
N VAL A 68 10.24 15.42 6.51
CA VAL A 68 11.65 15.14 6.18
C VAL A 68 11.97 15.52 4.73
N GLY A 69 11.11 15.14 3.77
CA GLY A 69 11.28 15.46 2.35
C GLY A 69 11.30 16.98 2.10
N ILE A 70 10.37 17.72 2.72
CA ILE A 70 10.36 19.19 2.65
C ILE A 70 11.65 19.77 3.26
N GLY A 71 12.10 19.24 4.41
CA GLY A 71 13.33 19.69 5.06
C GLY A 71 14.58 19.60 4.17
N LEU A 72 14.70 18.54 3.36
CA LEU A 72 15.80 18.37 2.42
C LEU A 72 15.74 19.40 1.27
N ILE A 73 14.55 19.63 0.71
CA ILE A 73 14.34 20.63 -0.36
C ILE A 73 14.68 22.03 0.15
N VAL A 74 14.17 22.38 1.33
CA VAL A 74 14.40 23.67 1.97
C VAL A 74 15.88 23.88 2.29
N GLY A 75 16.58 22.86 2.81
CA GLY A 75 18.01 22.93 3.06
C GLY A 75 18.84 23.17 1.79
N GLY A 76 18.51 22.46 0.70
CA GLY A 76 19.16 22.66 -0.61
C GLY A 76 18.89 24.04 -1.19
N ALA A 77 17.64 24.50 -1.12
CA ALA A 77 17.25 25.83 -1.60
C ALA A 77 17.94 26.95 -0.79
N PHE A 78 18.05 26.83 0.54
CA PHE A 78 18.74 27.82 1.37
C PHE A 78 20.22 27.97 0.98
N TRP A 79 20.90 26.87 0.67
CA TRP A 79 22.31 26.88 0.23
C TRP A 79 22.49 27.57 -1.14
N PHE A 80 21.51 27.41 -2.06
CA PHE A 80 21.57 27.97 -3.41
C PHE A 80 21.02 29.42 -3.52
N ASN A 81 20.00 29.75 -2.71
CA ASN A 81 19.25 31.03 -2.76
C ASN A 81 19.76 32.10 -1.79
N GLN A 82 20.92 31.92 -1.14
CA GLN A 82 21.56 32.99 -0.35
C GLN A 82 21.86 34.28 -1.17
N ARG A 83 21.57 34.27 -2.48
CA ARG A 83 21.71 35.42 -3.41
C ARG A 83 20.41 36.19 -3.71
N ASN A 84 19.22 35.73 -3.30
CA ASN A 84 17.92 36.40 -3.55
C ASN A 84 17.18 36.70 -2.22
N GLU A 85 16.89 37.96 -1.91
CA GLU A 85 16.32 38.37 -0.61
C GLU A 85 14.84 38.01 -0.39
N GLU A 86 13.97 38.13 -1.41
CA GLU A 86 12.52 37.81 -1.29
C GLU A 86 12.29 36.31 -1.12
N ALA A 87 12.89 35.49 -1.98
CA ALA A 87 12.87 34.03 -1.83
C ALA A 87 13.44 33.56 -0.48
N ALA A 88 14.32 34.35 0.13
CA ALA A 88 14.89 34.03 1.44
C ALA A 88 13.87 34.21 2.59
N THR A 89 12.87 35.10 2.51
CA THR A 89 11.88 35.28 3.59
C THR A 89 10.86 34.15 3.61
N ALA A 90 10.21 33.85 2.47
CA ALA A 90 9.28 32.73 2.36
C ALA A 90 9.94 31.40 2.71
N THR A 91 11.15 31.15 2.17
CA THR A 91 11.92 29.95 2.51
C THR A 91 12.25 29.89 4.00
N ARG A 92 12.62 31.02 4.63
CA ARG A 92 12.94 31.06 6.08
C ARG A 92 11.72 30.76 6.95
N LEU A 93 10.54 31.24 6.59
CA LEU A 93 9.30 30.95 7.31
C LEU A 93 8.97 29.45 7.22
N LEU A 94 9.03 28.87 6.03
CA LEU A 94 8.86 27.43 5.83
C LEU A 94 9.92 26.62 6.59
N SER A 95 11.19 27.03 6.53
CA SER A 95 12.30 26.41 7.31
C SER A 95 12.00 26.38 8.79
N LYS A 96 11.48 27.48 9.36
CA LYS A 96 11.13 27.56 10.79
C LYS A 96 10.04 26.57 11.15
N ALA A 97 8.98 26.48 10.34
CA ALA A 97 7.90 25.51 10.54
C ALA A 97 8.44 24.06 10.51
N VAL A 98 9.18 23.72 9.46
CA VAL A 98 9.70 22.37 9.24
C VAL A 98 10.74 21.98 10.28
N ALA A 99 11.63 22.90 10.67
CA ALA A 99 12.64 22.64 11.69
C ALA A 99 11.99 22.43 13.07
N ALA A 100 10.99 23.24 13.42
CA ALA A 100 10.22 23.05 14.64
C ALA A 100 9.52 21.69 14.63
N GLU A 101 8.89 21.29 13.52
CA GLU A 101 8.14 20.03 13.44
C GLU A 101 9.03 18.77 13.42
N ALA A 102 10.05 18.72 12.57
CA ALA A 102 10.86 17.50 12.38
C ALA A 102 11.99 17.34 13.40
N ARG A 103 12.56 18.45 13.88
CA ARG A 103 13.79 18.41 14.68
C ARG A 103 13.64 19.08 16.03
N GLY A 104 12.56 19.81 16.28
CA GLY A 104 12.41 20.58 17.52
C GLY A 104 12.44 19.71 18.78
N GLN A 105 13.30 20.07 19.72
CA GLN A 105 13.46 19.35 20.99
C GLN A 105 12.92 20.17 22.16
N VAL A 106 12.39 19.48 23.17
CA VAL A 106 12.00 20.12 24.45
C VAL A 106 13.16 20.02 25.42
N GLY A 107 13.59 21.16 25.95
CA GLY A 107 14.70 21.22 26.89
C GLY A 107 15.21 22.64 27.09
N ALA A 108 16.12 22.79 28.05
CA ALA A 108 16.71 24.08 28.35
C ALA A 108 17.43 24.66 27.11
N PRO A 109 17.32 25.99 26.87
CA PRO A 109 18.10 26.65 25.84
C PRO A 109 19.59 26.37 26.03
N GLN A 110 20.33 26.15 24.94
CA GLN A 110 21.78 26.06 25.04
C GLN A 110 22.34 27.45 25.29
N VAL A 111 22.89 27.65 26.48
CA VAL A 111 23.51 28.92 26.89
C VAL A 111 25.01 28.78 26.75
N GLY A 112 25.62 29.65 25.95
CA GLY A 112 27.05 29.73 25.78
C GLY A 112 27.77 30.20 27.06
N PRO A 113 29.10 30.06 27.12
CA PRO A 113 29.91 30.53 28.25
C PRO A 113 29.78 32.03 28.54
N ASP A 114 29.35 32.81 27.55
CA ASP A 114 29.09 34.25 27.56
C ASP A 114 27.66 34.63 27.97
N GLY A 115 26.81 33.64 28.28
CA GLY A 115 25.40 33.85 28.59
C GLY A 115 24.52 34.05 27.35
N ALA A 116 25.07 33.98 26.14
CA ALA A 116 24.29 34.07 24.92
C ALA A 116 23.48 32.78 24.71
N VAL A 117 22.20 32.91 24.38
CA VAL A 117 21.41 31.77 23.93
C VAL A 117 21.83 31.44 22.50
N TYR A 118 22.46 30.29 22.31
CA TYR A 118 22.81 29.80 20.99
C TYR A 118 21.54 29.20 20.37
N GLU A 119 21.08 29.73 19.23
CA GLU A 119 20.10 29.03 18.39
C GLU A 119 20.82 27.86 17.72
N PRO A 120 20.64 26.61 18.20
CA PRO A 120 21.34 25.50 17.60
C PRO A 120 20.75 25.23 16.21
N PRO A 121 21.45 24.48 15.34
CA PRO A 121 20.88 23.95 14.11
C PRO A 121 19.57 23.16 14.34
N ILE A 122 19.35 22.71 15.58
CA ILE A 122 18.15 22.07 16.10
C ILE A 122 17.43 23.06 17.03
N PRO A 123 16.19 23.49 16.73
CA PRO A 123 15.48 24.44 17.57
C PRO A 123 15.05 23.81 18.90
N MET A 124 15.27 24.53 20.00
CA MET A 124 14.89 24.14 21.36
C MET A 124 13.62 24.89 21.80
N PHE A 125 12.72 24.20 22.51
CA PHE A 125 11.47 24.75 23.02
C PHE A 125 11.27 24.41 24.49
N ASP A 126 10.62 25.30 25.24
CA ASP A 126 10.33 25.04 26.65
C ASP A 126 9.29 23.93 26.84
N THR A 127 8.38 23.78 25.88
CA THR A 127 7.27 22.82 25.90
C THR A 127 6.95 22.33 24.50
N ASP A 128 6.33 21.15 24.42
CA ASP A 128 5.81 20.61 23.15
C ASP A 128 4.74 21.55 22.56
N GLU A 129 3.93 22.20 23.40
CA GLU A 129 2.93 23.17 22.97
C GLU A 129 3.59 24.41 22.36
N ALA A 130 4.70 24.89 22.91
CA ALA A 130 5.45 26.01 22.32
C ALA A 130 6.04 25.63 20.95
N ARG A 131 6.55 24.39 20.81
CA ARG A 131 7.02 23.87 19.51
C ARG A 131 5.88 23.83 18.51
N ALA A 132 4.74 23.24 18.87
CA ALA A 132 3.57 23.15 18.00
C ALA A 132 3.05 24.54 17.58
N ARG A 133 2.97 25.49 18.53
CA ARG A 133 2.61 26.89 18.22
C ARG A 133 3.56 27.52 17.21
N ARG A 134 4.87 27.31 17.34
CA ARG A 134 5.85 27.84 16.38
C ARG A 134 5.61 27.34 14.96
N VAL A 135 5.20 26.08 14.79
CA VAL A 135 4.88 25.52 13.47
C VAL A 135 3.70 26.28 12.87
N THR A 136 2.59 26.37 13.60
CA THR A 136 1.37 27.04 13.14
C THR A 136 1.59 28.52 12.85
N GLU A 137 2.21 29.27 13.77
CA GLU A 137 2.52 30.70 13.59
C GLU A 137 3.39 30.95 12.35
N SER A 138 4.37 30.06 12.09
CA SER A 138 5.25 30.20 10.93
C SER A 138 4.49 29.96 9.61
N LEU A 139 3.58 28.98 9.58
CA LEU A 139 2.75 28.69 8.40
C LEU A 139 1.67 29.75 8.17
N GLU A 140 1.06 30.30 9.23
CA GLU A 140 0.11 31.41 9.14
C GLU A 140 0.78 32.66 8.61
N LYS A 141 1.97 33.00 9.14
CA LYS A 141 2.74 34.13 8.66
C LYS A 141 3.18 33.96 7.20
N LEU A 142 3.61 32.76 6.82
CA LEU A 142 3.94 32.43 5.44
C LEU A 142 2.75 32.65 4.49
N ALA A 143 1.57 32.16 4.86
CA ALA A 143 0.36 32.33 4.06
C ALA A 143 -0.10 33.80 3.99
N ALA A 144 0.13 34.59 5.04
CA ALA A 144 -0.29 35.99 5.10
C ALA A 144 0.65 36.93 4.32
N GLU A 145 1.97 36.72 4.42
CA GLU A 145 2.98 37.63 3.86
C GLU A 145 3.50 37.19 2.49
N GLU A 146 3.48 35.89 2.19
CA GLU A 146 4.14 35.29 1.02
C GLU A 146 3.16 34.42 0.21
N HIS A 147 1.89 34.83 0.19
CA HIS A 147 0.80 34.07 -0.42
C HIS A 147 1.09 33.67 -1.87
N GLY A 148 0.90 32.40 -2.19
CA GLY A 148 1.09 31.86 -3.55
C GLY A 148 2.56 31.67 -3.95
N SER A 149 3.52 31.99 -3.07
CA SER A 149 4.92 31.61 -3.28
C SER A 149 5.07 30.08 -3.28
N THR A 150 6.15 29.56 -3.89
CA THR A 150 6.44 28.11 -3.85
C THR A 150 6.56 27.60 -2.41
N ALA A 151 7.09 28.42 -1.49
CA ALA A 151 7.20 28.06 -0.09
C ALA A 151 5.82 27.99 0.59
N ASP A 152 4.92 28.94 0.32
CA ASP A 152 3.54 28.93 0.83
C ASP A 152 2.78 27.69 0.33
N ILE A 153 2.83 27.42 -0.98
CA ILE A 153 2.26 26.21 -1.57
C ILE A 153 2.84 24.96 -0.88
N THR A 154 4.16 24.87 -0.73
CA THR A 154 4.80 23.74 -0.03
C THR A 154 4.38 23.66 1.44
N GLY A 155 4.13 24.79 2.10
CA GLY A 155 3.66 24.88 3.47
C GLY A 155 2.29 24.23 3.69
N GLU A 156 1.43 24.21 2.66
CA GLU A 156 0.15 23.49 2.72
C GLU A 156 0.34 21.98 2.93
N LEU A 157 1.43 21.37 2.46
CA LEU A 157 1.73 19.96 2.77
C LEU A 157 1.96 19.73 4.27
N VAL A 158 2.66 20.66 4.93
CA VAL A 158 2.88 20.60 6.39
C VAL A 158 1.56 20.83 7.13
N ARG A 159 0.75 21.80 6.68
CA ARG A 159 -0.57 22.07 7.27
C ARG A 159 -1.51 20.87 7.16
N GLY A 160 -1.67 20.31 5.96
CA GLY A 160 -2.52 19.13 5.73
C GLY A 160 -2.05 17.92 6.54
N ALA A 161 -0.73 17.79 6.68
CA ALA A 161 -0.13 16.77 7.53
C ALA A 161 -0.53 16.89 9.01
N LEU A 162 -0.50 18.11 9.56
CA LEU A 162 -0.92 18.39 10.94
C LEU A 162 -2.43 18.17 11.13
N GLU A 163 -3.25 18.59 10.17
CA GLU A 163 -4.70 18.40 10.18
C GLU A 163 -5.06 16.91 10.19
N MET A 164 -4.36 16.10 9.37
CA MET A 164 -4.49 14.64 9.39
C MET A 164 -4.13 14.02 10.74
N ARG A 165 -3.06 14.51 11.39
CA ARG A 165 -2.67 14.06 12.73
C ARG A 165 -3.72 14.41 13.78
N ALA A 166 -4.33 15.59 13.66
CA ALA A 166 -5.41 16.05 14.54
C ALA A 166 -6.73 15.31 14.31
N GLY A 167 -6.84 14.54 13.22
CA GLY A 167 -8.09 13.88 12.81
C GLY A 167 -9.08 14.82 12.13
N ASP A 168 -8.67 16.06 11.82
CA ASP A 168 -9.49 17.00 11.06
C ASP A 168 -9.37 16.70 9.56
N HIS A 169 -10.01 15.60 9.17
CA HIS A 169 -9.94 15.11 7.79
C HIS A 169 -10.59 16.08 6.79
N ALA A 170 -11.56 16.89 7.22
CA ALA A 170 -12.22 17.87 6.36
C ALA A 170 -11.28 19.04 6.03
N ALA A 171 -10.58 19.57 7.05
CA ALA A 171 -9.56 20.58 6.83
C ALA A 171 -8.41 20.04 5.96
N ALA A 172 -7.91 18.85 6.28
CA ALA A 172 -6.85 18.19 5.53
C ALA A 172 -7.19 18.02 4.04
N GLU A 173 -8.41 17.59 3.73
CA GLU A 173 -8.87 17.42 2.34
C GLU A 173 -8.85 18.74 1.59
N ALA A 174 -9.37 19.81 2.20
CA ALA A 174 -9.34 21.15 1.62
C ALA A 174 -7.89 21.63 1.39
N THR A 175 -7.01 21.38 2.35
CA THR A 175 -5.60 21.77 2.32
C THR A 175 -4.81 21.03 1.24
N TYR A 176 -4.93 19.70 1.15
CA TYR A 176 -4.24 18.95 0.09
C TYR A 176 -4.75 19.31 -1.31
N ARG A 177 -6.05 19.63 -1.46
CA ARG A 177 -6.56 20.14 -2.74
C ARG A 177 -6.02 21.53 -3.09
N ARG A 178 -5.87 22.43 -2.11
CA ARG A 178 -5.20 23.73 -2.34
C ARG A 178 -3.76 23.54 -2.81
N PHE A 179 -3.01 22.64 -2.16
CA PHE A 179 -1.66 22.29 -2.61
C PHE A 179 -1.66 21.81 -4.06
N LEU A 180 -2.49 20.83 -4.41
CA LEU A 180 -2.52 20.25 -5.77
C LEU A 180 -2.99 21.26 -6.83
N ALA A 181 -3.82 22.23 -6.46
CA ALA A 181 -4.26 23.28 -7.38
C ALA A 181 -3.20 24.38 -7.60
N GLY A 182 -2.39 24.66 -6.57
CA GLY A 182 -1.33 25.67 -6.64
C GLY A 182 0.02 25.13 -7.13
N ALA A 183 0.29 23.85 -6.88
CA ALA A 183 1.52 23.19 -7.32
C ALA A 183 1.47 22.86 -8.81
N ARG A 184 2.61 23.01 -9.49
CA ARG A 184 2.78 22.51 -10.85
C ARG A 184 2.84 20.98 -10.84
N GLU A 185 2.45 20.33 -11.94
CA GLU A 185 2.52 18.86 -12.05
C GLU A 185 3.93 18.29 -11.83
N ASP A 186 4.96 19.04 -12.24
CA ASP A 186 6.37 18.70 -12.06
C ASP A 186 6.93 19.05 -10.67
N HIS A 187 6.09 19.51 -9.73
CA HIS A 187 6.52 19.83 -8.39
C HIS A 187 7.10 18.58 -7.71
N PRO A 188 8.29 18.63 -7.09
CA PRO A 188 8.97 17.45 -6.56
C PRO A 188 8.17 16.70 -5.48
N LEU A 189 7.24 17.39 -4.83
CA LEU A 189 6.36 16.83 -3.80
C LEU A 189 4.91 16.62 -4.26
N HIS A 190 4.64 16.68 -5.57
CA HIS A 190 3.29 16.44 -6.10
C HIS A 190 2.76 15.06 -5.67
N PHE A 191 3.62 14.06 -5.61
CA PHE A 191 3.24 12.72 -5.15
C PHE A 191 2.76 12.71 -3.68
N GLN A 192 3.39 13.51 -2.81
CA GLN A 192 3.02 13.58 -1.39
C GLN A 192 1.67 14.26 -1.19
N GLY A 193 1.37 15.33 -1.95
CA GLY A 193 0.06 15.97 -1.90
C GLY A 193 -1.06 15.05 -2.36
N ARG A 194 -0.81 14.28 -3.43
CA ARG A 194 -1.79 13.33 -3.96
C ARG A 194 -1.97 12.13 -3.04
N GLU A 195 -0.90 11.62 -2.43
CA GLU A 195 -0.99 10.58 -1.40
C GLU A 195 -1.75 11.09 -0.17
N GLY A 196 -1.42 12.29 0.32
CA GLY A 196 -2.09 12.92 1.45
C GLY A 196 -3.59 13.05 1.21
N LEU A 197 -4.01 13.51 0.01
CA LEU A 197 -5.42 13.56 -0.37
C LEU A 197 -6.05 12.16 -0.38
N GLY A 198 -5.41 11.17 -1.01
CA GLY A 198 -5.92 9.79 -1.07
C GLY A 198 -6.12 9.17 0.32
N LEU A 199 -5.15 9.32 1.22
CA LEU A 199 -5.25 8.83 2.60
C LEU A 199 -6.30 9.59 3.41
N THR A 200 -6.48 10.88 3.15
CA THR A 200 -7.52 11.69 3.79
C THR A 200 -8.91 11.22 3.37
N LEU A 201 -9.11 10.98 2.08
CA LEU A 201 -10.36 10.44 1.53
C LEU A 201 -10.65 9.04 2.08
N GLU A 202 -9.63 8.18 2.18
CA GLU A 202 -9.74 6.85 2.80
C GLU A 202 -10.18 6.97 4.27
N ALA A 203 -9.59 7.89 5.04
CA ALA A 203 -9.95 8.14 6.44
C ALA A 203 -11.41 8.64 6.61
N GLN A 204 -11.93 9.37 5.63
CA GLN A 204 -13.34 9.79 5.59
C GLN A 204 -14.29 8.70 5.09
N GLY A 205 -13.79 7.55 4.62
CA GLY A 205 -14.59 6.50 4.00
C GLY A 205 -15.00 6.78 2.55
N LYS A 206 -14.44 7.82 1.91
CA LYS A 206 -14.62 8.13 0.48
C LYS A 206 -13.70 7.26 -0.37
N LEU A 207 -13.92 5.94 -0.32
CA LEU A 207 -12.99 4.94 -0.84
C LEU A 207 -12.81 5.01 -2.36
N GLU A 208 -13.87 5.28 -3.12
CA GLU A 208 -13.80 5.43 -4.58
C GLU A 208 -12.97 6.65 -5.00
N GLU A 209 -13.12 7.76 -4.29
CA GLU A 209 -12.32 8.97 -4.54
C GLU A 209 -10.85 8.73 -4.16
N ALA A 210 -10.60 8.06 -3.03
CA ALA A 210 -9.24 7.66 -2.63
C ALA A 210 -8.58 6.77 -3.68
N LEU A 211 -9.31 5.78 -4.20
CA LEU A 211 -8.82 4.88 -5.25
C LEU A 211 -8.46 5.66 -6.53
N GLN A 212 -9.24 6.68 -6.89
CA GLN A 212 -8.93 7.52 -8.04
C GLN A 212 -7.62 8.28 -7.88
N GLU A 213 -7.35 8.84 -6.68
CA GLU A 213 -6.08 9.51 -6.41
C GLU A 213 -4.89 8.55 -6.44
N PHE A 214 -5.03 7.35 -5.88
CA PHE A 214 -3.98 6.33 -5.94
C PHE A 214 -3.74 5.79 -7.35
N ARG A 215 -4.76 5.77 -8.22
CA ARG A 215 -4.61 5.47 -9.66
C ARG A 215 -3.83 6.54 -10.39
N LEU A 216 -4.10 7.82 -10.11
CA LEU A 216 -3.35 8.93 -10.68
C LEU A 216 -1.89 8.92 -10.22
N LEU A 217 -1.61 8.52 -8.97
CA LEU A 217 -0.23 8.33 -8.49
C LEU A 217 0.52 7.18 -9.19
N ALA A 218 -0.20 6.13 -9.59
CA ALA A 218 0.36 4.99 -10.31
C ALA A 218 0.03 5.04 -11.81
N ALA A 219 -0.13 6.22 -12.41
CA ALA A 219 -0.44 6.32 -13.83
C ALA A 219 0.75 5.83 -14.68
N ASP A 220 1.95 6.32 -14.37
CA ASP A 220 3.15 6.03 -15.15
C ASP A 220 3.93 4.85 -14.58
N LYS A 221 4.37 3.95 -15.45
CA LYS A 221 5.25 2.84 -15.08
C LYS A 221 6.65 3.38 -14.74
N GLY A 222 7.23 2.90 -13.64
CA GLY A 222 8.55 3.35 -13.19
C GLY A 222 8.56 4.72 -12.47
N ALA A 223 7.40 5.35 -12.26
CA ALA A 223 7.33 6.54 -11.41
C ALA A 223 7.85 6.23 -9.99
N PHE A 224 8.56 7.20 -9.41
CA PHE A 224 9.29 7.04 -8.14
C PHE A 224 8.42 6.45 -7.01
N TYR A 225 7.15 6.84 -6.92
CA TYR A 225 6.24 6.46 -5.83
C TYR A 225 5.19 5.41 -6.22
N ARG A 226 5.35 4.79 -7.40
CA ARG A 226 4.35 3.87 -7.94
C ARG A 226 4.17 2.63 -7.07
N ASP A 227 5.23 2.14 -6.42
CA ASP A 227 5.17 0.97 -5.56
C ASP A 227 4.16 1.16 -4.40
N MET A 228 4.28 2.27 -3.69
CA MET A 228 3.39 2.65 -2.61
C MET A 228 1.97 2.95 -3.12
N ALA A 229 1.85 3.57 -4.29
CA ALA A 229 0.55 3.84 -4.90
C ALA A 229 -0.22 2.55 -5.25
N LEU A 230 0.46 1.55 -5.83
CA LEU A 230 -0.13 0.23 -6.09
C LEU A 230 -0.53 -0.48 -4.79
N TRP A 231 0.29 -0.40 -3.75
CA TRP A 231 -0.07 -0.94 -2.43
C TRP A 231 -1.35 -0.29 -1.87
N HIS A 232 -1.47 1.03 -1.94
CA HIS A 232 -2.67 1.74 -1.51
C HIS A 232 -3.90 1.38 -2.34
N GLN A 233 -3.76 1.26 -3.66
CA GLN A 233 -4.86 0.80 -4.53
C GLN A 233 -5.38 -0.57 -4.12
N GLY A 234 -4.49 -1.55 -3.92
CA GLY A 234 -4.88 -2.90 -3.52
C GLY A 234 -5.65 -2.88 -2.19
N ARG A 235 -5.14 -2.15 -1.18
CA ARG A 235 -5.83 -1.98 0.10
C ARG A 235 -7.24 -1.39 -0.07
N VAL A 236 -7.37 -0.29 -0.80
CA VAL A 236 -8.66 0.38 -0.98
C VAL A 236 -9.63 -0.51 -1.77
N LEU A 237 -9.15 -1.26 -2.76
CA LEU A 237 -9.97 -2.24 -3.49
C LEU A 237 -10.49 -3.35 -2.57
N GLU A 238 -9.68 -3.83 -1.61
CA GLU A 238 -10.15 -4.77 -0.59
C GLU A 238 -11.17 -4.14 0.38
N ALA A 239 -10.99 -2.86 0.72
CA ALA A 239 -11.98 -2.10 1.49
C ALA A 239 -13.33 -2.01 0.76
N LEU A 240 -13.28 -1.91 -0.57
CA LEU A 240 -14.43 -1.87 -1.47
C LEU A 240 -14.99 -3.26 -1.80
N GLU A 241 -14.47 -4.33 -1.20
CA GLU A 241 -14.86 -5.72 -1.50
C GLU A 241 -14.61 -6.15 -2.95
N ARG A 242 -13.67 -5.49 -3.64
CA ARG A 242 -13.28 -5.74 -5.04
C ARG A 242 -12.02 -6.61 -5.11
N GLY A 243 -12.10 -7.81 -4.53
CA GLY A 243 -10.96 -8.71 -4.33
C GLY A 243 -10.21 -9.10 -5.61
N ASP A 244 -10.92 -9.35 -6.72
CA ASP A 244 -10.29 -9.71 -8.00
C ASP A 244 -9.42 -8.57 -8.55
N GLU A 245 -9.87 -7.33 -8.40
CA GLU A 245 -9.10 -6.15 -8.81
C GLU A 245 -7.91 -5.91 -7.87
N ALA A 246 -8.09 -6.10 -6.56
CA ALA A 246 -6.99 -6.00 -5.60
C ALA A 246 -5.89 -7.03 -5.91
N LEU A 247 -6.28 -8.27 -6.20
CA LEU A 247 -5.37 -9.35 -6.58
C LEU A 247 -4.60 -9.01 -7.87
N ALA A 248 -5.28 -8.44 -8.88
CA ALA A 248 -4.63 -7.98 -10.09
C ALA A 248 -3.57 -6.90 -9.80
N VAL A 249 -3.90 -5.91 -8.95
CA VAL A 249 -2.96 -4.86 -8.54
C VAL A 249 -1.75 -5.44 -7.80
N TYR A 250 -1.94 -6.39 -6.89
CA TYR A 250 -0.84 -7.04 -6.17
C TYR A 250 0.07 -7.88 -7.08
N ARG A 251 -0.50 -8.54 -8.09
CA ARG A 251 0.30 -9.23 -9.12
C ARG A 251 1.12 -8.22 -9.94
N THR A 252 0.50 -7.13 -10.40
CA THR A 252 1.22 -6.05 -11.11
C THR A 252 2.35 -5.48 -10.26
N TYR A 253 2.10 -5.20 -8.97
CA TYR A 253 3.17 -4.79 -8.06
C TYR A 253 4.31 -5.80 -8.02
N ASN A 254 4.01 -7.09 -7.86
CA ASN A 254 5.03 -8.13 -7.74
C ASN A 254 5.83 -8.35 -9.04
N GLU A 255 5.21 -8.13 -10.19
CA GLU A 255 5.87 -8.15 -11.51
C GLU A 255 6.80 -6.95 -11.69
N GLU A 256 6.39 -5.76 -11.25
CA GLU A 256 7.16 -4.53 -11.39
C GLU A 256 8.25 -4.35 -10.33
N TYR A 257 8.04 -4.93 -9.14
CA TYR A 257 8.95 -4.87 -7.99
C TYR A 257 9.27 -6.28 -7.51
N PRO A 258 10.04 -7.06 -8.30
CA PRO A 258 10.42 -8.42 -7.96
C PRO A 258 11.22 -8.48 -6.66
N GLN A 259 11.38 -9.68 -6.09
CA GLN A 259 12.03 -9.89 -4.79
C GLN A 259 13.43 -9.26 -4.69
N SER A 260 14.17 -9.17 -5.80
CA SER A 260 15.49 -8.55 -5.90
C SER A 260 15.48 -7.04 -5.66
N ASP A 261 14.35 -6.37 -5.88
CA ASP A 261 14.28 -4.93 -5.99
C ASP A 261 13.97 -4.28 -4.64
N VAL A 262 14.49 -3.09 -4.40
CA VAL A 262 14.17 -2.33 -3.20
C VAL A 262 12.82 -1.65 -3.39
N SER A 263 11.86 -1.96 -2.53
CA SER A 263 10.56 -1.29 -2.50
C SER A 263 9.98 -1.29 -1.08
N LEU A 264 9.29 -0.20 -0.74
CA LEU A 264 8.82 0.08 0.61
C LEU A 264 7.68 -0.84 1.07
N ALA A 265 6.82 -1.28 0.14
CA ALA A 265 5.64 -2.09 0.45
C ALA A 265 5.83 -3.59 0.19
N LYS A 266 7.03 -4.04 -0.20
CA LYS A 266 7.25 -5.35 -0.84
C LYS A 266 6.83 -6.51 0.03
N GLU A 267 7.24 -6.47 1.30
CA GLU A 267 6.91 -7.52 2.27
C GLU A 267 5.40 -7.62 2.47
N GLN A 268 4.71 -6.48 2.65
CA GLN A 268 3.26 -6.48 2.90
C GLN A 268 2.47 -6.90 1.66
N VAL A 269 2.86 -6.46 0.47
CA VAL A 269 2.19 -6.86 -0.77
C VAL A 269 2.36 -8.36 -1.02
N ARG A 270 3.56 -8.91 -0.83
CA ARG A 270 3.82 -10.33 -1.08
C ARG A 270 3.15 -11.24 -0.06
N GLU A 271 3.16 -10.86 1.21
CA GLU A 271 2.40 -11.54 2.26
C GLU A 271 0.92 -11.56 1.89
N ARG A 272 0.34 -10.40 1.54
CA ARG A 272 -1.07 -10.32 1.18
C ARG A 272 -1.40 -11.08 -0.10
N LEU A 273 -0.53 -11.03 -1.10
CA LEU A 273 -0.68 -11.76 -2.35
C LEU A 273 -0.71 -13.28 -2.10
N LEU A 274 0.15 -13.81 -1.22
CA LEU A 274 0.15 -15.23 -0.85
C LEU A 274 -1.07 -15.65 -0.04
N GLU A 275 -1.63 -14.76 0.78
CA GLU A 275 -2.88 -15.03 1.50
C GLU A 275 -4.07 -15.14 0.53
N LEU A 276 -4.13 -14.25 -0.46
CA LEU A 276 -5.20 -14.21 -1.46
C LEU A 276 -5.04 -15.29 -2.54
N ASP A 277 -3.79 -15.58 -2.93
CA ASP A 277 -3.43 -16.56 -3.93
C ASP A 277 -2.09 -17.25 -3.55
N PRO A 278 -2.15 -18.37 -2.82
CA PRO A 278 -0.95 -19.11 -2.36
C PRO A 278 -0.04 -19.61 -3.50
N GLU A 279 -0.57 -19.67 -4.73
CA GLU A 279 0.17 -20.12 -5.91
C GLU A 279 0.82 -18.94 -6.67
N ALA A 280 0.47 -17.69 -6.36
CA ALA A 280 0.88 -16.50 -7.11
C ALA A 280 2.40 -16.29 -7.23
N LEU A 281 3.17 -16.83 -6.28
CA LEU A 281 4.64 -16.70 -6.26
C LEU A 281 5.36 -18.00 -6.67
N LYS A 282 4.62 -19.07 -6.99
CA LYS A 282 5.24 -20.29 -7.51
C LYS A 282 5.66 -20.03 -8.96
N LYS A 283 6.94 -20.26 -9.25
CA LYS A 283 7.41 -20.25 -10.64
C LYS A 283 6.63 -21.33 -11.42
N PRO A 284 6.12 -21.04 -12.62
CA PRO A 284 5.49 -22.06 -13.46
C PRO A 284 6.46 -23.22 -13.66
N VAL A 285 6.05 -24.43 -13.30
CA VAL A 285 6.85 -25.66 -13.41
C VAL A 285 7.09 -26.02 -14.89
N GLU A 286 6.24 -25.53 -15.81
CA GLU A 286 6.23 -25.93 -17.23
C GLU A 286 7.38 -25.33 -18.07
N ALA A 287 7.99 -24.21 -17.67
CA ALA A 287 9.02 -23.57 -18.49
C ALA A 287 10.43 -24.19 -18.37
N VAL A 288 10.66 -25.04 -17.36
CA VAL A 288 11.98 -25.68 -17.15
C VAL A 288 12.04 -27.07 -17.80
N GLU A 289 10.91 -27.76 -17.93
CA GLU A 289 10.87 -29.12 -18.48
C GLU A 289 10.99 -29.12 -20.02
N GLU A 290 10.38 -28.16 -20.73
CA GLU A 290 10.53 -28.02 -22.19
C GLU A 290 11.97 -27.65 -22.61
N ALA A 291 12.70 -26.87 -21.79
CA ALA A 291 14.09 -26.52 -22.09
C ALA A 291 15.08 -27.68 -21.83
N SER A 292 14.70 -28.65 -20.99
CA SER A 292 15.52 -29.84 -20.69
C SER A 292 15.17 -31.07 -21.54
N GLY A 293 13.99 -31.09 -22.18
CA GLY A 293 13.57 -32.17 -23.08
C GLY A 293 14.19 -32.10 -24.49
N GLU A 294 14.64 -30.93 -24.93
CA GLU A 294 15.16 -30.71 -26.30
C GLU A 294 16.68 -30.96 -26.46
N LEU A 295 17.36 -31.49 -25.42
CA LEU A 295 18.81 -31.77 -25.45
C LEU A 295 19.19 -33.25 -25.27
N ALA A 296 18.31 -34.17 -25.68
CA ALA A 296 18.65 -35.59 -25.80
C ALA A 296 19.22 -35.95 -27.19
N SER A 297 20.53 -35.75 -27.34
CA SER A 297 21.53 -36.54 -28.09
C SER A 297 21.34 -36.88 -29.59
N PRO A 298 22.21 -36.39 -30.50
CA PRO A 298 22.48 -37.03 -31.79
C PRO A 298 23.60 -38.06 -31.62
N ALA A 299 23.24 -39.32 -31.40
CA ALA A 299 24.18 -40.44 -31.48
C ALA A 299 23.55 -41.57 -32.30
N ASP A 300 23.61 -41.43 -33.63
CA ASP A 300 23.82 -42.56 -34.54
C ASP A 300 23.97 -42.02 -35.97
N ALA A 301 25.21 -41.94 -36.44
CA ALA A 301 25.52 -41.93 -37.87
C ALA A 301 26.45 -43.13 -38.11
N PRO A 302 26.03 -44.13 -38.90
CA PRO A 302 26.90 -45.25 -39.22
C PRO A 302 27.96 -44.80 -40.24
N GLU A 303 29.22 -45.07 -39.94
CA GLU A 303 30.29 -45.08 -40.92
C GLU A 303 30.09 -46.22 -41.92
N GLY A 304 30.24 -45.95 -43.22
CA GLY A 304 30.64 -46.96 -44.19
C GLY A 304 29.95 -46.90 -45.56
N SER A 305 30.61 -46.30 -46.55
CA SER A 305 31.13 -46.93 -47.79
C SER A 305 31.45 -45.85 -48.84
#